data_AF-A0A2S7QSF4-F1
#
_entry.id   AF-A0A2S7QSF4-F1
#
_cell.length_a   1.000
_cell.length_b   1.000
_cell.length_c   1.000
_cell.angle_alpha   90.00
_cell.angle_beta   90.00
_cell.angle_gamma   90.00
#
_symmetry.space_group_name_H-M   'P 1'
#
loop_
_entity.id
_entity.type
_entity.pdbx_description
1 polymer ?
#
loop_
_entity_poly.entity_id
_entity_poly.type
_entity_poly.pdbx_seq_one_letter_code
_entity_poly.pdbx_strand_id
1 'polypeptide(L)'
;MSTLLTVVANMYFTTFTFNALQQGQYLLRDLKLAQQNKLSPKCTYATQVIGCIFGACLNYVMMISIVQNQTPSLLTIEGTPIWSGANVQSFNSLAIAWSIAPKMFSIGARYQWVTIAYLLGFIVPVPFWLMNRYFPRQGIWSYLNLSIILWYGGYLVVGINSSVFMYYYIGAFGQFYLRKYRPAYFVKWNYLVSAGLDGGTQVMVFLLTFAVAGGSGVSRPFPAWAGNPASGNVDKCMYNPANG
;
A
#
# COMPACT_ATOMS: atom_id res chain seq x y z
N MET A 1 0.95 34.06 0.90
CA MET A 1 -0.44 33.72 0.51
C MET A 1 -0.51 32.89 -0.76
N SER A 2 0.28 33.19 -1.82
CA SER A 2 0.32 32.41 -3.06
C SER A 2 0.75 30.94 -2.87
N THR A 3 1.73 30.67 -2.00
CA THR A 3 2.26 29.31 -1.77
C THR A 3 1.27 28.38 -1.07
N LEU A 4 0.42 28.89 -0.17
CA LEU A 4 -0.62 28.08 0.48
C LEU A 4 -1.69 27.64 -0.53
N LEU A 5 -2.04 28.53 -1.45
CA LEU A 5 -3.00 28.23 -2.51
C LEU A 5 -2.47 27.15 -3.46
N THR A 6 -1.17 27.16 -3.76
CA THR A 6 -0.53 26.10 -4.57
C THR A 6 -0.45 24.75 -3.85
N VAL A 7 -0.25 24.73 -2.52
CA VAL A 7 -0.27 23.49 -1.73
C VAL A 7 -1.66 22.86 -1.78
N VAL A 8 -2.69 23.65 -1.48
CA VAL A 8 -4.08 23.17 -1.46
C VAL A 8 -4.53 22.72 -2.85
N ALA A 9 -4.18 23.47 -3.89
CA ALA A 9 -4.45 23.07 -5.28
C ALA A 9 -3.76 21.74 -5.64
N ASN A 10 -2.50 21.53 -5.23
CA ASN A 10 -1.79 20.28 -5.46
C ASN A 10 -2.41 19.10 -4.70
N MET A 11 -2.86 19.32 -3.46
CA MET A 11 -3.59 18.31 -2.68
C MET A 11 -4.88 17.89 -3.39
N TYR A 12 -5.68 18.84 -3.87
CA TYR A 12 -6.90 18.53 -4.62
C TYR A 12 -6.60 17.83 -5.94
N PHE A 13 -5.62 18.29 -6.70
CA PHE A 13 -5.21 17.66 -7.95
C PHE A 13 -4.80 16.21 -7.73
N THR A 14 -3.93 15.94 -6.75
CA THR A 14 -3.51 14.57 -6.44
C THR A 14 -4.70 13.76 -5.94
N THR A 15 -5.54 14.32 -5.07
CA THR A 15 -6.68 13.60 -4.52
C THR A 15 -7.65 13.16 -5.62
N PHE A 16 -8.05 14.05 -6.52
CA PHE A 16 -9.00 13.74 -7.58
C PHE A 16 -8.38 12.96 -8.74
N THR A 17 -7.20 13.33 -9.20
CA THR A 17 -6.60 12.70 -10.38
C THR A 17 -5.91 11.39 -10.02
N PHE A 18 -5.03 11.37 -9.03
CA PHE A 18 -4.27 10.16 -8.70
C PHE A 18 -5.18 9.07 -8.14
N ASN A 19 -6.08 9.38 -7.20
CA ASN A 19 -6.99 8.34 -6.69
C ASN A 19 -7.98 7.86 -7.74
N ALA A 20 -8.53 8.73 -8.60
CA ALA A 20 -9.44 8.28 -9.66
C ALA A 20 -8.74 7.36 -10.66
N LEU A 21 -7.51 7.69 -11.07
CA LEU A 21 -6.70 6.84 -11.94
C LEU A 21 -6.40 5.49 -11.27
N GLN A 22 -6.04 5.49 -9.99
CA GLN A 22 -5.76 4.27 -9.23
C GLN A 22 -7.02 3.38 -9.11
N GLN A 23 -8.19 3.96 -8.83
CA GLN A 23 -9.45 3.21 -8.82
C GLN A 23 -9.79 2.63 -10.19
N GLY A 24 -9.56 3.39 -11.27
CA GLY A 24 -9.70 2.89 -12.63
C GLY A 24 -8.77 1.72 -12.93
N GLN A 25 -7.53 1.76 -12.46
CA GLN A 25 -6.58 0.65 -12.60
C GLN A 25 -7.05 -0.61 -11.85
N TYR A 26 -7.61 -0.48 -10.66
CA TYR A 26 -8.17 -1.62 -9.91
C TYR A 26 -9.38 -2.23 -10.63
N LEU A 27 -10.29 -1.38 -11.12
CA LEU A 27 -11.44 -1.83 -11.91
C LEU A 27 -10.99 -2.63 -13.14
N LEU A 28 -10.01 -2.11 -13.89
CA LEU A 28 -9.47 -2.78 -15.08
C LEU A 28 -8.78 -4.11 -14.75
N ARG A 29 -8.02 -4.16 -13.66
CA ARG A 29 -7.37 -5.39 -13.19
C ARG A 29 -8.41 -6.48 -12.91
N ASP A 30 -9.46 -6.13 -12.18
CA ASP A 30 -10.46 -7.09 -11.75
C ASP A 30 -11.36 -7.53 -12.92
N LEU A 31 -11.67 -6.63 -13.86
CA LEU A 31 -12.32 -6.98 -15.13
C LEU A 31 -11.49 -7.95 -15.97
N LYS A 32 -10.16 -7.75 -16.02
CA LYS A 32 -9.27 -8.66 -16.75
C LYS A 32 -9.27 -10.05 -16.13
N LEU A 33 -9.26 -10.14 -14.81
CA LEU A 33 -9.35 -11.41 -14.08
C LEU A 33 -10.71 -12.09 -14.30
N ALA A 34 -11.80 -11.32 -14.30
CA ALA A 34 -13.14 -11.85 -14.58
C ALA A 34 -13.26 -12.42 -15.99
N GLN A 35 -12.65 -11.74 -16.99
CA GLN A 35 -12.59 -12.23 -18.36
C GLN A 35 -11.83 -13.58 -18.45
N GLN A 36 -10.73 -13.73 -17.72
CA GLN A 36 -9.97 -14.99 -17.65
C GLN A 36 -10.81 -16.15 -17.05
N ASN A 37 -11.70 -15.83 -16.11
CA ASN A 37 -12.62 -16.79 -15.49
C ASN A 37 -13.92 -17.00 -16.26
N LYS A 38 -14.05 -16.44 -17.47
CA LYS A 38 -15.26 -16.55 -18.32
C LYS A 38 -16.54 -16.02 -17.64
N LEU A 39 -16.42 -15.03 -16.75
CA LEU A 39 -17.56 -14.35 -16.14
C LEU A 39 -18.15 -13.31 -17.11
N SER A 40 -19.44 -13.03 -16.97
CA SER A 40 -20.13 -12.07 -17.84
C SER A 40 -19.68 -10.63 -17.52
N PRO A 41 -19.17 -9.86 -18.50
CA PRO A 41 -18.58 -8.53 -18.24
C PRO A 41 -19.56 -7.53 -17.62
N LYS A 42 -20.83 -7.58 -18.03
CA LYS A 42 -21.88 -6.67 -17.54
C LYS A 42 -22.18 -6.90 -16.06
N CYS A 43 -22.25 -8.16 -15.63
CA CYS A 43 -22.54 -8.50 -14.25
C CYS A 43 -21.36 -8.13 -13.35
N THR A 44 -20.13 -8.45 -13.77
CA THR A 44 -18.91 -8.07 -13.03
C THR A 44 -18.79 -6.57 -12.85
N TYR A 45 -19.03 -5.77 -13.91
CA TYR A 45 -19.00 -4.31 -13.80
C TYR A 45 -20.05 -3.79 -12.81
N ALA A 46 -21.30 -4.26 -12.89
CA ALA A 46 -22.36 -3.84 -11.99
C ALA A 46 -22.01 -4.16 -10.52
N THR A 47 -21.50 -5.37 -10.24
CA THR A 47 -21.09 -5.76 -8.88
C THR A 47 -19.95 -4.89 -8.35
N GLN A 48 -18.95 -4.57 -9.17
CA GLN A 48 -17.85 -3.70 -8.78
C GLN A 48 -18.33 -2.28 -8.47
N VAL A 49 -19.19 -1.70 -9.31
CA VAL A 49 -19.74 -0.35 -9.08
C VAL A 49 -20.57 -0.31 -7.80
N ILE A 50 -21.44 -1.30 -7.56
CA ILE A 50 -22.23 -1.39 -6.32
C ILE A 50 -21.30 -1.51 -5.11
N GLY A 51 -20.26 -2.34 -5.19
CA GLY A 51 -19.25 -2.49 -4.15
C GLY A 51 -18.50 -1.19 -3.85
N CYS A 52 -18.13 -0.44 -4.88
CA CYS A 52 -17.48 0.87 -4.73
C CYS A 52 -18.39 1.90 -4.06
N ILE A 53 -19.66 1.98 -4.47
CA ILE A 53 -20.62 2.93 -3.86
C ILE A 53 -20.85 2.57 -2.39
N PHE A 54 -21.11 1.30 -2.10
CA PHE A 54 -21.30 0.83 -0.74
C PHE A 54 -20.05 1.06 0.13
N GLY A 55 -18.87 0.73 -0.40
CA GLY A 55 -17.59 0.96 0.26
C GLY A 55 -17.31 2.44 0.52
N ALA A 56 -17.65 3.33 -0.41
CA ALA A 56 -17.50 4.77 -0.23
C ALA A 56 -18.40 5.31 0.88
N CYS A 57 -19.67 4.88 0.93
CA CYS A 57 -20.60 5.26 2.00
C CYS A 57 -20.10 4.77 3.37
N LEU A 58 -19.69 3.50 3.48
CA LEU A 58 -19.14 2.97 4.72
C LEU A 58 -17.87 3.71 5.13
N ASN A 59 -16.93 3.93 4.20
CA ASN A 59 -15.69 4.64 4.48
C ASN A 59 -15.94 6.05 5.04
N TYR A 60 -16.94 6.76 4.52
CA TYR A 60 -17.32 8.07 5.03
C TYR A 60 -17.85 8.01 6.48
N VAL A 61 -18.75 7.05 6.76
CA VAL A 61 -19.29 6.83 8.12
C VAL A 61 -18.18 6.45 9.11
N MET A 62 -17.29 5.55 8.69
CA MET A 62 -16.09 5.14 9.45
C MET A 62 -15.22 6.34 9.80
N MET A 63 -14.91 7.18 8.81
CA MET A 63 -14.07 8.36 8.98
C MET A 63 -14.66 9.30 10.04
N ILE A 64 -15.96 9.61 9.96
CA ILE A 64 -16.62 10.50 10.93
C ILE A 64 -16.53 9.91 12.34
N SER A 65 -16.87 8.63 12.50
CA SER A 65 -16.85 7.95 13.80
C SER A 65 -15.45 7.92 14.42
N ILE A 66 -14.43 7.59 13.61
CA ILE A 66 -13.04 7.53 14.08
C ILE A 66 -12.54 8.92 14.47
N VAL A 67 -12.78 9.93 13.63
CA VAL A 67 -12.34 11.31 13.92
C VAL A 67 -13.00 11.81 15.20
N GLN A 68 -14.31 11.66 15.37
CA GLN A 68 -15.01 12.10 16.58
C GLN A 68 -14.50 11.41 17.85
N ASN A 69 -14.20 10.10 17.79
CA ASN A 69 -13.80 9.32 18.97
C ASN A 69 -12.30 9.36 19.27
N GLN A 70 -11.44 9.60 18.27
CA GLN A 70 -9.98 9.49 18.39
C GLN A 70 -9.24 10.79 18.03
N THR A 71 -9.93 11.94 17.94
CA THR A 71 -9.31 13.26 17.71
C THR A 71 -8.06 13.50 18.59
N PRO A 72 -8.07 13.27 19.92
CA PRO A 72 -6.88 13.53 20.74
C PRO A 72 -5.70 12.62 20.39
N SER A 73 -5.94 11.36 20.03
CA SER A 73 -4.91 10.40 19.62
C SER A 73 -4.33 10.71 18.23
N LEU A 74 -5.14 11.28 17.34
CA LEU A 74 -4.75 11.62 15.95
C LEU A 74 -3.93 12.91 15.85
N LEU A 75 -4.06 13.81 16.82
CA LEU A 75 -3.30 15.07 16.90
C LEU A 75 -1.90 14.89 17.50
N THR A 76 -1.66 13.80 18.22
CA THR A 76 -0.34 13.47 18.77
C THR A 76 0.64 13.06 17.66
N ILE A 77 1.88 13.55 17.74
CA ILE A 77 2.94 13.31 16.75
C ILE A 77 3.26 11.82 16.61
N GLU A 78 3.25 11.07 17.70
CA GLU A 78 3.53 9.63 17.73
C GLU A 78 2.31 8.75 17.42
N GLY A 79 1.11 9.28 17.61
CA GLY A 79 -0.12 8.48 17.63
C GLY A 79 -0.11 7.41 18.74
N THR A 80 -0.99 6.43 18.59
CA THR A 80 -0.96 5.16 19.35
C THR A 80 -0.56 4.04 18.39
N PRO A 81 -0.17 2.83 18.86
CA PRO A 81 0.13 1.69 17.99
C PRO A 81 -0.99 1.32 17.00
N ILE A 82 -2.20 1.82 17.26
CA ILE A 82 -3.43 1.50 16.56
C ILE A 82 -3.90 2.68 15.69
N TRP A 83 -3.82 3.90 16.22
CA TRP A 83 -4.29 5.12 15.56
C TRP A 83 -3.13 6.07 15.33
N SER A 84 -2.80 6.33 14.06
CA SER A 84 -1.76 7.28 13.68
C SER A 84 -2.21 8.17 12.54
N GLY A 85 -1.92 9.46 12.67
CA GLY A 85 -2.09 10.45 11.61
C GLY A 85 -1.00 10.39 10.53
N ALA A 86 -0.04 9.46 10.62
CA ALA A 86 1.15 9.40 9.76
C ALA A 86 0.83 9.43 8.25
N ASN A 87 -0.22 8.72 7.80
CA ASN A 87 -0.62 8.73 6.39
C ASN A 87 -1.08 10.13 5.92
N VAL A 88 -1.88 10.82 6.74
CA VAL A 88 -2.37 12.17 6.43
C VAL A 88 -1.24 13.20 6.50
N GLN A 89 -0.35 13.07 7.50
CA GLN A 89 0.83 13.93 7.64
C GLN A 89 1.83 13.73 6.50
N SER A 90 2.06 12.48 6.06
CA SER A 90 2.89 12.15 4.91
C SER A 90 2.32 12.74 3.63
N PHE A 91 1.00 12.61 3.41
CA PHE A 91 0.33 13.22 2.26
C PHE A 91 0.46 14.75 2.23
N ASN A 92 0.26 15.42 3.38
CA ASN A 92 0.45 16.86 3.49
C ASN A 92 1.91 17.27 3.23
N SER A 93 2.87 16.55 3.82
CA SER A 93 4.31 16.79 3.61
C SER A 93 4.71 16.63 2.14
N LEU A 94 4.19 15.60 1.48
CA LEU A 94 4.40 15.36 0.05
C LEU A 94 3.81 16.50 -0.80
N ALA A 95 2.58 16.93 -0.49
CA ALA A 95 1.92 18.01 -1.21
C ALA A 95 2.67 19.34 -1.07
N ILE A 96 3.17 19.64 0.13
CA ILE A 96 4.01 20.80 0.40
C ILE A 96 5.32 20.69 -0.39
N ALA A 97 6.02 19.56 -0.31
CA ALA A 97 7.30 19.35 -1.02
C ALA A 97 7.17 19.57 -2.53
N TRP A 98 6.11 19.05 -3.15
CA TRP A 98 5.85 19.24 -4.58
C TRP A 98 5.37 20.63 -4.95
N SER A 99 4.68 21.34 -4.05
CA SER A 99 4.30 22.75 -4.30
C SER A 99 5.50 23.69 -4.39
N ILE A 100 6.62 23.34 -3.74
CA ILE A 100 7.90 24.08 -3.79
C ILE A 100 8.97 23.35 -4.60
N ALA A 101 8.56 22.41 -5.47
CA ALA A 101 9.44 21.60 -6.29
C ALA A 101 10.53 22.38 -7.06
N PRO A 102 10.27 23.56 -7.65
CA PRO A 102 11.30 24.31 -8.37
C PRO A 102 12.47 24.75 -7.47
N LYS A 103 12.25 24.92 -6.16
CA LYS A 103 13.28 25.35 -5.21
C LYS A 103 13.97 24.17 -4.51
N MET A 104 13.28 23.04 -4.35
CA MET A 104 13.81 21.86 -3.67
C MET A 104 14.44 20.82 -4.61
N PHE A 105 13.84 20.59 -5.78
CA PHE A 105 14.17 19.49 -6.68
C PHE A 105 14.81 19.92 -8.01
N SER A 106 15.10 21.21 -8.19
CA SER A 106 15.84 21.69 -9.35
C SER A 106 17.30 21.25 -9.31
N ILE A 107 17.94 21.17 -10.48
CA ILE A 107 19.34 20.80 -10.65
C ILE A 107 20.20 21.86 -9.95
N GLY A 108 21.01 21.45 -8.97
CA GLY A 108 21.78 22.35 -8.08
C GLY A 108 21.14 22.64 -6.71
N ALA A 109 19.92 22.16 -6.44
CA ALA A 109 19.27 22.28 -5.12
C ALA A 109 19.57 21.08 -4.20
N ARG A 110 19.23 21.22 -2.90
CA ARG A 110 19.51 20.24 -1.84
C ARG A 110 18.98 18.82 -2.14
N TYR A 111 17.88 18.70 -2.89
CA TYR A 111 17.25 17.41 -3.24
C TYR A 111 17.27 17.09 -4.74
N GLN A 112 18.27 17.54 -5.48
CA GLN A 112 18.43 17.25 -6.92
C GLN A 112 18.39 15.76 -7.28
N TRP A 113 18.84 14.88 -6.36
CA TRP A 113 18.84 13.44 -6.60
C TRP A 113 17.44 12.84 -6.73
N VAL A 114 16.41 13.48 -6.15
CA VAL A 114 15.03 12.99 -6.22
C VAL A 114 14.48 13.08 -7.65
N THR A 115 14.77 14.16 -8.38
CA THR A 115 14.36 14.30 -9.78
C THR A 115 15.24 13.47 -10.72
N ILE A 116 16.53 13.38 -10.44
CA ILE A 116 17.47 12.52 -11.20
C ILE A 116 17.11 11.03 -11.03
N ALA A 117 16.56 10.63 -9.88
CA ALA A 117 16.13 9.26 -9.64
C ALA A 117 15.04 8.80 -10.62
N TYR A 118 14.21 9.70 -11.17
CA TYR A 118 13.26 9.32 -12.23
C TYR A 118 13.95 8.89 -13.52
N LEU A 119 15.01 9.61 -13.91
CA LEU A 119 15.82 9.26 -15.07
C LEU A 119 16.56 7.95 -14.83
N LEU A 120 17.15 7.77 -13.65
CA LEU A 120 17.79 6.51 -13.28
C LEU A 120 16.80 5.35 -13.28
N GLY A 121 15.61 5.52 -12.70
CA GLY A 121 14.56 4.50 -12.70
C GLY A 121 14.12 4.10 -14.11
N PHE A 122 14.10 5.03 -15.05
CA PHE A 122 13.82 4.74 -16.47
C PHE A 122 14.99 4.06 -17.18
N ILE A 123 16.23 4.44 -16.86
CA ILE A 123 17.42 3.90 -17.49
C ILE A 123 17.71 2.47 -17.00
N VAL A 124 17.55 2.17 -15.71
CA VAL A 124 17.93 0.86 -15.13
C VAL A 124 17.34 -0.36 -15.88
N PRO A 125 16.07 -0.40 -16.31
CA PRO A 125 15.56 -1.56 -17.06
C PRO A 125 16.12 -1.68 -18.49
N VAL A 126 16.66 -0.61 -19.09
CA VAL A 126 17.11 -0.58 -20.50
C VAL A 126 18.35 -1.46 -20.74
N PRO A 127 19.44 -1.38 -19.95
CA PRO A 127 20.58 -2.29 -20.07
C PRO A 127 20.20 -3.76 -19.95
N PHE A 128 19.25 -4.10 -19.07
CA PHE A 128 18.82 -5.48 -18.87
C PHE A 128 17.99 -6.00 -20.04
N TRP A 129 17.14 -5.15 -20.63
CA TRP A 129 16.46 -5.47 -21.87
C TRP A 129 17.46 -5.69 -23.03
N LEU A 130 18.48 -4.83 -23.15
CA LEU A 130 19.54 -5.00 -24.14
C LEU A 130 20.34 -6.29 -23.92
N MET A 131 20.73 -6.59 -22.68
CA MET A 131 21.43 -7.83 -22.32
C MET A 131 20.61 -9.07 -22.63
N ASN A 132 19.30 -9.05 -22.39
CA ASN A 132 18.41 -10.14 -22.77
C ASN A 132 18.34 -10.33 -24.31
N ARG A 133 18.42 -9.24 -25.08
CA ARG A 133 18.42 -9.29 -26.56
C ARG A 133 19.74 -9.80 -27.15
N TYR A 134 20.88 -9.43 -26.56
CA TYR A 134 22.21 -9.84 -27.05
C TYR A 134 22.64 -11.22 -26.53
N PHE A 135 22.21 -11.63 -25.33
CA PHE A 135 22.55 -12.92 -24.73
C PHE A 135 21.31 -13.82 -24.50
N PRO A 136 20.57 -14.20 -25.56
CA PRO A 136 19.34 -14.98 -25.41
C PRO A 136 19.58 -16.40 -24.86
N ARG A 137 20.83 -16.88 -24.86
CA ARG A 137 21.22 -18.18 -24.28
C ARG A 137 21.23 -18.19 -22.75
N GLN A 138 21.33 -17.03 -22.10
CA GLN A 138 21.37 -16.91 -20.64
C GLN A 138 19.96 -16.59 -20.14
N GLY A 139 19.18 -17.60 -19.74
CA GLY A 139 17.77 -17.44 -19.34
C GLY A 139 17.53 -16.53 -18.13
N ILE A 140 18.56 -16.22 -17.36
CA ILE A 140 18.51 -15.37 -16.15
C ILE A 140 17.99 -13.96 -16.45
N TRP A 141 18.38 -13.38 -17.60
CA TRP A 141 18.00 -12.02 -17.98
C TRP A 141 16.52 -11.89 -18.37
N SER A 142 15.86 -12.98 -18.72
CA SER A 142 14.42 -13.02 -19.02
C SER A 142 13.56 -13.08 -17.74
N TYR A 143 14.08 -13.67 -16.67
CA TYR A 143 13.35 -13.82 -15.40
C TYR A 143 13.53 -12.63 -14.43
N LEU A 144 14.57 -11.82 -14.59
CA LEU A 144 14.85 -10.66 -13.74
C LEU A 144 14.09 -9.42 -14.22
N ASN A 145 12.98 -9.10 -13.54
CA ASN A 145 12.25 -7.86 -13.76
C ASN A 145 12.67 -6.80 -12.71
N LEU A 146 13.73 -6.05 -13.03
CA LEU A 146 14.26 -5.03 -12.13
C LEU A 146 13.31 -3.86 -11.88
N SER A 147 12.41 -3.56 -12.82
CA SER A 147 11.40 -2.52 -12.60
C SER A 147 10.52 -2.86 -11.40
N ILE A 148 10.13 -4.12 -11.26
CA ILE A 148 9.35 -4.60 -10.11
C ILE A 148 10.21 -4.59 -8.84
N ILE A 149 11.46 -5.06 -8.93
CA ILE A 149 12.37 -5.12 -7.77
C ILE A 149 12.64 -3.72 -7.20
N LEU A 150 12.93 -2.73 -8.06
CA LEU A 150 13.17 -1.35 -7.65
C LEU A 150 11.91 -0.71 -7.08
N TRP A 151 10.74 -1.01 -7.65
CA TRP A 151 9.47 -0.54 -7.12
C TRP A 151 9.22 -1.06 -5.69
N TYR A 152 9.41 -2.35 -5.44
CA TYR A 152 9.33 -2.91 -4.08
C TYR A 152 10.46 -2.41 -3.16
N GLY A 153 11.64 -2.13 -3.71
CA GLY A 153 12.73 -1.48 -2.97
C GLY A 153 12.34 -0.09 -2.46
N GLY A 154 11.60 0.69 -3.25
CA GLY A 154 11.03 1.98 -2.82
C GLY A 154 9.94 1.84 -1.75
N TYR A 155 9.18 0.74 -1.76
CA TYR A 155 8.13 0.48 -0.77
C TYR A 155 8.68 0.24 0.64
N LEU A 156 9.90 -0.30 0.77
CA LEU A 156 10.56 -0.58 2.05
C LEU A 156 10.91 0.66 2.88
N VAL A 157 10.78 1.86 2.32
CA VAL A 157 11.02 3.14 3.01
C VAL A 157 9.92 3.44 4.04
N VAL A 158 8.76 2.78 3.95
CA VAL A 158 7.67 2.96 4.92
C VAL A 158 8.07 2.32 6.26
N GLY A 159 7.97 3.07 7.35
CA GLY A 159 8.58 2.74 8.65
C GLY A 159 8.10 1.45 9.35
N ILE A 160 7.08 0.77 8.83
CA ILE A 160 6.60 -0.52 9.35
C ILE A 160 6.77 -1.57 8.25
N ASN A 161 7.83 -2.38 8.37
CA ASN A 161 8.18 -3.42 7.38
C ASN A 161 7.87 -4.85 7.85
N SER A 162 7.29 -5.01 9.05
CA SER A 162 6.98 -6.32 9.64
C SER A 162 6.12 -7.21 8.73
N SER A 163 5.17 -6.60 7.99
CA SER A 163 4.27 -7.31 7.07
C SER A 163 4.96 -7.76 5.78
N VAL A 164 6.03 -7.10 5.36
CA VAL A 164 6.71 -7.33 4.08
C VAL A 164 7.29 -8.74 4.01
N PHE A 165 7.90 -9.22 5.10
CA PHE A 165 8.42 -10.58 5.17
C PHE A 165 7.33 -11.64 4.96
N MET A 166 6.14 -11.46 5.56
CA MET A 166 5.05 -12.41 5.40
C MET A 166 4.53 -12.46 3.96
N TYR A 167 4.46 -11.33 3.26
CA TYR A 167 4.15 -11.30 1.83
C TYR A 167 5.15 -12.12 1.01
N TYR A 168 6.46 -11.99 1.29
CA TYR A 168 7.49 -12.78 0.61
C TYR A 168 7.40 -14.27 0.93
N TYR A 169 7.14 -14.66 2.17
CA TYR A 169 6.99 -16.07 2.54
C TYR A 169 5.80 -16.73 1.86
N ILE A 170 4.62 -16.10 1.92
CA ILE A 170 3.41 -16.62 1.28
C ILE A 170 3.58 -16.62 -0.25
N GLY A 171 4.18 -15.56 -0.81
CA GLY A 171 4.47 -15.45 -2.23
C GLY A 171 5.44 -16.52 -2.71
N ALA A 172 6.54 -16.76 -1.99
CA ALA A 172 7.49 -17.84 -2.28
C ALA A 172 6.82 -19.20 -2.18
N PHE A 173 6.03 -19.46 -1.14
CA PHE A 173 5.29 -20.71 -1.01
C PHE A 173 4.32 -20.94 -2.18
N GLY A 174 3.52 -19.93 -2.54
CA GLY A 174 2.57 -20.02 -3.65
C GLY A 174 3.23 -20.16 -5.01
N GLN A 175 4.23 -19.32 -5.31
CA GLN A 175 4.84 -19.24 -6.64
C GLN A 175 5.99 -20.24 -6.86
N PHE A 176 6.74 -20.60 -5.83
CA PHE A 176 7.83 -21.56 -5.93
C PHE A 176 7.37 -22.98 -5.61
N TYR A 177 6.72 -23.20 -4.46
CA TYR A 177 6.35 -24.55 -4.04
C TYR A 177 5.07 -25.07 -4.72
N LEU A 178 3.94 -24.36 -4.60
CA LEU A 178 2.68 -24.82 -5.19
C LEU A 178 2.77 -24.93 -6.71
N ARG A 179 3.36 -23.93 -7.38
CA ARG A 179 3.48 -23.91 -8.84
C ARG A 179 4.38 -25.02 -9.39
N LYS A 180 5.49 -25.35 -8.71
CA LYS A 180 6.48 -26.34 -9.18
C LYS A 180 6.09 -27.78 -8.84
N TYR A 181 5.61 -28.02 -7.62
CA TYR A 181 5.39 -29.38 -7.12
C TYR A 181 3.93 -29.83 -7.22
N ARG A 182 2.96 -28.90 -7.27
CA ARG A 182 1.52 -29.19 -7.22
C ARG A 182 0.68 -28.27 -8.14
N PRO A 183 0.95 -28.23 -9.46
CA PRO A 183 0.32 -27.27 -10.38
C PRO A 183 -1.21 -27.39 -10.45
N ALA A 184 -1.76 -28.60 -10.31
CA ALA A 184 -3.22 -28.82 -10.30
C ALA A 184 -3.92 -28.11 -9.13
N TYR A 185 -3.28 -28.10 -7.94
CA TYR A 185 -3.81 -27.41 -6.78
C TYR A 185 -3.63 -25.89 -6.90
N PHE A 186 -2.53 -25.43 -7.49
CA PHE A 186 -2.29 -24.01 -7.73
C PHE A 186 -3.38 -23.40 -8.62
N VAL A 187 -3.72 -24.02 -9.76
CA VAL A 187 -4.75 -23.49 -10.65
C VAL A 187 -6.13 -23.49 -9.99
N LYS A 188 -6.46 -24.53 -9.22
CA LYS A 188 -7.80 -24.68 -8.62
C LYS A 188 -8.02 -23.80 -7.39
N TRP A 189 -7.02 -23.69 -6.50
CA TRP A 189 -7.22 -23.13 -5.15
C TRP A 189 -6.46 -21.83 -4.89
N ASN A 190 -5.41 -21.50 -5.64
CA ASN A 190 -4.57 -20.35 -5.31
C ASN A 190 -5.36 -19.04 -5.31
N TYR A 191 -6.20 -18.81 -6.32
CA TYR A 191 -7.05 -17.62 -6.38
C TYR A 191 -8.12 -17.59 -5.30
N LEU A 192 -8.72 -18.75 -4.96
CA LEU A 192 -9.75 -18.82 -3.92
C LEU A 192 -9.17 -18.58 -2.53
N VAL A 193 -8.02 -19.18 -2.22
CA VAL A 193 -7.29 -18.97 -0.96
C VAL A 193 -6.81 -17.52 -0.87
N SER A 194 -6.29 -16.94 -1.95
CA SER A 194 -5.90 -15.53 -1.98
C SER A 194 -7.07 -14.59 -1.72
N ALA A 195 -8.24 -14.85 -2.35
CA ALA A 195 -9.44 -14.06 -2.12
C ALA A 195 -9.98 -14.21 -0.68
N GLY A 196 -9.92 -15.42 -0.12
CA GLY A 196 -10.31 -15.69 1.26
C GLY A 196 -9.40 -15.03 2.29
N LEU A 197 -8.08 -15.04 2.06
CA LEU A 197 -7.11 -14.36 2.92
C LEU A 197 -7.29 -12.83 2.89
N ASP A 198 -7.51 -12.24 1.72
CA ASP A 198 -7.75 -10.80 1.59
C ASP A 198 -9.06 -10.38 2.28
N GLY A 199 -10.18 -11.05 1.97
CA GLY A 199 -11.47 -10.78 2.61
C GLY A 199 -11.46 -11.03 4.13
N GLY A 200 -10.85 -12.13 4.57
CA GLY A 200 -10.73 -12.46 5.99
C GLY A 200 -9.89 -11.43 6.76
N THR A 201 -8.81 -10.93 6.16
CA THR A 201 -7.97 -9.88 6.76
C THR A 201 -8.78 -8.59 6.92
N GLN A 202 -9.55 -8.19 5.90
CA GLN A 202 -10.38 -6.98 5.97
C GLN A 202 -11.45 -7.07 7.08
N VAL A 203 -12.12 -8.22 7.23
CA VAL A 203 -13.09 -8.45 8.30
C VAL A 203 -12.41 -8.42 9.68
N MET A 204 -11.24 -9.07 9.82
CA MET A 204 -10.48 -9.04 11.06
C MET A 204 -10.03 -7.64 11.44
N VAL A 205 -9.53 -6.86 10.48
CA VAL A 205 -9.15 -5.45 10.70
C VAL A 205 -10.37 -4.64 11.13
N PHE A 206 -11.52 -4.81 10.48
CA PHE A 206 -12.75 -4.12 10.87
C PHE A 206 -13.17 -4.45 12.32
N LEU A 207 -13.17 -5.74 12.68
CA LEU A 207 -13.52 -6.18 14.03
C LEU A 207 -12.52 -5.66 15.08
N LEU A 208 -11.22 -5.77 14.82
CA LEU A 208 -10.19 -5.25 15.72
C LEU A 208 -10.35 -3.74 15.91
N THR A 209 -10.58 -3.01 14.82
CA THR A 209 -10.74 -1.55 14.82
C THR A 209 -11.89 -1.11 15.73
N PHE A 210 -13.05 -1.79 15.68
CA PHE A 210 -14.21 -1.39 16.47
C PHE A 210 -14.32 -2.02 17.85
N ALA A 211 -13.98 -3.31 17.98
CA ALA A 211 -14.20 -4.05 19.21
C ALA A 211 -13.06 -3.89 20.22
N VAL A 212 -11.84 -3.65 19.76
CA VAL A 212 -10.62 -3.70 20.59
C VAL A 212 -9.93 -2.34 20.63
N ALA A 213 -9.70 -1.79 19.45
CA ALA A 213 -9.00 -0.54 19.20
C ALA A 213 -9.80 0.73 19.54
N GLY A 214 -11.06 0.59 19.96
CA GLY A 214 -11.86 1.74 20.39
C GLY A 214 -12.30 2.66 19.25
N GLY A 215 -12.43 2.15 18.01
CA GLY A 215 -13.02 2.89 16.89
C GLY A 215 -14.48 3.33 17.13
N SER A 216 -15.17 2.70 18.09
CA SER A 216 -16.51 3.11 18.57
C SER A 216 -16.49 3.89 19.89
N GLY A 217 -15.32 4.28 20.40
CA GLY A 217 -15.17 5.08 21.63
C GLY A 217 -14.82 4.31 22.91
N VAL A 218 -15.01 2.98 22.97
CA VAL A 218 -14.58 2.16 24.11
C VAL A 218 -13.49 1.19 23.66
N SER A 219 -12.25 1.38 24.14
CA SER A 219 -11.19 0.41 23.92
C SER A 219 -11.31 -0.73 24.92
N ARG A 220 -11.33 -1.96 24.42
CA ARG A 220 -11.21 -3.18 25.23
C ARG A 220 -9.91 -3.87 24.83
N PRO A 221 -8.77 -3.52 25.45
CA PRO A 221 -7.49 -4.09 25.08
C PRO A 221 -7.52 -5.61 25.28
N PHE A 222 -6.97 -6.36 24.32
CA PHE A 222 -6.78 -7.80 24.48
C PHE A 222 -5.83 -8.07 25.67
N PRO A 223 -6.04 -9.17 26.43
CA PRO A 223 -5.09 -9.59 27.46
C PRO A 223 -3.68 -9.71 26.90
N ALA A 224 -2.69 -9.48 27.74
CA ALA A 224 -1.29 -9.53 27.36
C ALA A 224 -0.89 -10.97 26.98
N TRP A 225 -0.27 -11.15 25.82
CA TRP A 225 0.25 -12.45 25.38
C TRP A 225 1.48 -12.26 24.49
N ALA A 226 2.13 -13.36 24.09
CA ALA A 226 3.44 -13.32 23.42
C ALA A 226 3.50 -12.52 22.10
N GLY A 227 2.35 -12.30 21.44
CA GLY A 227 2.18 -11.46 20.24
C GLY A 227 1.47 -10.13 20.48
N ASN A 228 1.07 -9.82 21.71
CA ASN A 228 0.59 -8.50 22.16
C ASN A 228 1.13 -8.22 23.56
N PRO A 229 2.43 -7.88 23.69
CA PRO A 229 3.05 -7.65 24.99
C PRO A 229 2.40 -6.41 25.67
N ALA A 230 2.20 -6.47 26.99
CA ALA A 230 1.68 -5.34 27.77
C ALA A 230 2.64 -4.15 27.84
N SER A 231 3.92 -4.38 27.56
CA SER A 231 4.99 -3.38 27.61
C SER A 231 5.96 -3.58 26.44
N GLY A 232 6.39 -2.48 25.83
CA GLY A 232 7.26 -2.47 24.65
C GLY A 232 6.51 -2.46 23.32
N ASN A 233 7.26 -2.47 22.21
CA ASN A 233 6.69 -2.47 20.86
C ASN A 233 6.07 -3.83 20.54
N VAL A 234 4.86 -3.84 19.95
CA VAL A 234 4.19 -5.06 19.48
C VAL A 234 5.06 -5.81 18.46
N ASP A 235 5.79 -5.06 17.63
CA ASP A 235 6.74 -5.60 16.64
C ASP A 235 8.04 -6.15 17.23
N LYS A 236 8.27 -5.99 18.55
CA LYS A 236 9.53 -6.31 19.26
C LYS A 236 10.78 -5.65 18.65
N CYS A 237 10.60 -4.70 17.74
CA CYS A 237 11.67 -3.89 17.18
C CYS A 237 12.24 -2.95 18.24
N MET A 238 13.56 -2.71 18.16
CA MET A 238 14.23 -1.73 19.00
C MET A 238 13.61 -0.35 18.77
N TYR A 239 13.29 0.35 19.86
CA TYR A 239 12.81 1.72 19.79
C TYR A 239 13.85 2.59 19.06
N ASN A 240 13.41 3.41 18.11
CA ASN A 240 14.31 4.35 17.46
C ASN A 240 14.65 5.46 18.46
N PRO A 241 15.90 5.56 18.95
CA PRO A 241 16.28 6.58 19.93
C PRO A 241 16.16 8.02 19.39
N ALA A 242 15.98 8.19 18.07
CA ALA A 242 15.73 9.49 17.45
C ALA A 242 14.26 9.96 17.56
N ASN A 243 13.33 9.10 17.99
CA ASN A 243 11.92 9.43 18.09
C ASN A 243 11.49 9.98 19.47
N GLY A 244 12.39 10.01 20.46
CA GLY A 244 12.13 10.58 21.80
C GLY A 244 11.84 9.50 22.83
#